data_AF-A0A8C7CV89-F1
#
_entry.id   AF-A0A8C7CV89-F1
#
_cell.length_a   1.000
_cell.length_b   1.000
_cell.length_c   1.000
_cell.angle_alpha   90.00
_cell.angle_beta   90.00
_cell.angle_gamma   90.00
#
_symmetry.space_group_name_H-M   'P 1'
#
loop_
_entity.id
_entity.type
_entity.pdbx_description
1 polymer ?
#
loop_
_entity_poly.entity_id
_entity_poly.type
_entity_poly.pdbx_seq_one_letter_code
_entity_poly.pdbx_strand_id
1 'polypeptide(L)'
;MKTSLPFWLCTMSMYIIGISSTSSDTVVQPIVALVGDDVILPCTLRHTVSAVHQSIEWQRPDLKPKEVHLYRDEKDDLVLQNPVFRGRTSLFKEELENGNTSLKLTRVKLSDAGNYTCYIPLLDHQKTIIQLLVGESTHLLTTQTPLRDRSHEIRGAVSRPVIIIERMEGDEVVLRCEAEGCYPEPVMEWCDAQGRVLPAAGPTEMSRDREGCYTVTSHVIVPKSDNNTFTCRVQQLEIKHMKERQVHVPDQMFPKTCWLTVLVTVLVAVLVEAVAGGLYLLMKKWILTFRKEARTSLMKNKETTKNEEDEASVLSLSSV
;
A
#
# COMPACT_ATOMS: atom_id res chain seq x y z
N MET A 1 51.14 -8.19 17.61
CA MET A 1 50.10 -7.15 17.81
C MET A 1 50.09 -6.22 16.62
N LYS A 2 48.88 -5.88 16.17
CA LYS A 2 48.52 -4.88 15.14
C LYS A 2 48.88 -5.23 13.68
N THR A 3 47.95 -5.92 13.02
CA THR A 3 47.67 -5.69 11.60
C THR A 3 46.27 -5.06 11.51
N SER A 4 46.22 -3.84 10.99
CA SER A 4 45.01 -3.07 10.75
C SER A 4 44.15 -3.75 9.71
N LEU A 5 42.88 -4.01 10.05
CA LEU A 5 41.83 -4.26 9.07
C LEU A 5 41.62 -3.00 8.22
N PRO A 6 41.50 -3.10 6.88
CA PRO A 6 41.13 -1.96 6.07
C PRO A 6 39.63 -1.70 6.23
N PHE A 7 39.31 -0.58 6.87
CA PHE A 7 37.99 0.01 7.10
C PHE A 7 37.26 0.46 5.80
N TRP A 8 37.68 -0.07 4.63
CA TRP A 8 37.33 0.41 3.30
C TRP A 8 36.43 -0.54 2.50
N LEU A 9 35.92 -1.63 3.09
CA LEU A 9 35.00 -2.56 2.42
C LEU A 9 33.52 -2.34 2.79
N CYS A 10 33.19 -1.62 3.86
CA CYS A 10 31.79 -1.31 4.23
C CYS A 10 31.22 -0.06 3.56
N THR A 11 32.04 0.83 3.00
CA THR A 11 31.56 2.08 2.38
C THR A 11 31.21 1.93 0.89
N MET A 12 31.66 0.87 0.22
CA MET A 12 31.37 0.62 -1.21
C MET A 12 30.06 -0.13 -1.46
N SER A 13 29.40 -0.67 -0.43
CA SER A 13 28.05 -1.26 -0.55
C SER A 13 26.92 -0.22 -0.37
N MET A 14 27.25 0.99 0.10
CA MET A 14 26.30 2.10 0.27
C MET A 14 26.24 3.07 -0.92
N TYR A 15 27.01 2.85 -2.00
CA TYR A 15 27.08 3.76 -3.16
C TYR A 15 26.40 3.24 -4.44
N ILE A 16 25.49 2.25 -4.34
CA ILE A 16 24.53 1.90 -5.42
C ILE A 16 23.09 2.20 -4.96
N ILE A 17 22.90 3.30 -4.25
CA ILE A 17 21.61 3.99 -4.15
C ILE A 17 21.86 5.44 -4.55
N GLY A 18 22.11 5.65 -5.84
CA GLY A 18 22.47 6.95 -6.38
C GLY A 18 22.05 7.04 -7.83
N ILE A 19 20.86 7.62 -8.02
CA ILE A 19 20.28 8.12 -9.28
C ILE A 19 19.55 7.05 -10.12
N SER A 20 18.34 6.71 -9.68
CA SER A 20 17.21 6.86 -10.61
C SER A 20 16.49 8.13 -10.16
N SER A 21 16.49 9.17 -10.98
CA SER A 21 15.50 10.24 -10.86
C SER A 21 14.14 9.62 -11.18
N THR A 22 13.54 8.95 -10.20
CA THR A 22 12.10 8.74 -10.19
C THR A 22 11.50 10.12 -10.04
N SER A 23 10.74 10.55 -11.05
CA SER A 23 9.71 11.55 -10.86
C SER A 23 9.09 11.33 -9.49
N SER A 24 8.97 12.41 -8.71
CA SER A 24 8.14 12.41 -7.51
C SER A 24 6.68 12.25 -7.97
N ASP A 25 6.31 11.06 -8.44
CA ASP A 25 4.94 10.62 -8.38
C ASP A 25 4.67 10.48 -6.89
N THR A 26 4.11 11.54 -6.31
CA THR A 26 3.49 11.49 -4.99
C THR A 26 2.61 10.25 -4.97
N VAL A 27 3.00 9.24 -4.18
CA VAL A 27 2.16 8.08 -3.89
C VAL A 27 0.99 8.63 -3.06
N VAL A 28 -0.06 9.08 -3.74
CA VAL A 28 -1.31 9.45 -3.08
C VAL A 28 -1.89 8.15 -2.53
N GLN A 29 -2.13 8.11 -1.22
CA GLN A 29 -2.81 6.97 -0.61
C GLN A 29 -4.14 6.73 -1.35
N PRO A 30 -4.50 5.47 -1.67
CA PRO A 30 -5.74 5.18 -2.35
C PRO A 30 -6.93 5.67 -1.54
N ILE A 31 -7.92 6.25 -2.20
CA ILE A 31 -9.17 6.66 -1.58
C ILE A 31 -10.10 5.45 -1.53
N VAL A 32 -10.77 5.29 -0.40
CA VAL A 32 -11.67 4.16 -0.17
C VAL A 32 -13.10 4.66 0.04
N ALA A 33 -14.06 3.97 -0.55
CA ALA A 33 -15.48 4.22 -0.34
C ALA A 33 -16.27 2.91 -0.28
N LEU A 34 -17.42 2.90 0.39
CA LEU A 34 -18.37 1.80 0.28
C LEU A 34 -19.43 2.10 -0.77
N VAL A 35 -20.01 1.02 -1.31
CA VAL A 35 -21.17 1.14 -2.19
C VAL A 35 -22.30 1.91 -1.48
N GLY A 36 -22.83 2.93 -2.17
CA GLY A 36 -23.90 3.80 -1.68
C GLY A 36 -23.42 5.10 -1.05
N ASP A 37 -22.16 5.17 -0.60
CA ASP A 37 -21.60 6.37 0.03
C ASP A 37 -21.30 7.47 -1.00
N ASP A 38 -21.05 8.69 -0.50
CA ASP A 38 -20.46 9.77 -1.26
C ASP A 38 -18.95 9.82 -0.97
N VAL A 39 -18.12 10.10 -1.99
CA VAL A 39 -16.67 10.17 -1.86
C VAL A 39 -16.12 11.45 -2.48
N ILE A 40 -15.02 11.95 -1.91
CA ILE A 40 -14.28 13.10 -2.45
C ILE A 40 -12.94 12.59 -2.98
N LEU A 41 -12.68 12.85 -4.26
CA LEU A 41 -11.38 12.61 -4.87
C LEU A 41 -10.58 13.92 -4.84
N PRO A 42 -9.50 14.01 -4.03
CA PRO A 42 -8.81 15.27 -3.82
C PRO A 42 -7.96 15.66 -5.03
N CYS A 43 -8.03 16.94 -5.41
CA CYS A 43 -7.12 17.54 -6.38
C CYS A 43 -7.00 19.05 -6.12
N THR A 44 -5.80 19.52 -5.83
CA THR A 44 -5.53 20.94 -5.55
C THR A 44 -4.46 21.47 -6.51
N LEU A 45 -4.60 22.73 -6.92
CA LEU A 45 -3.60 23.40 -7.74
C LEU A 45 -2.26 23.53 -6.99
N ARG A 46 -1.14 23.27 -7.69
CA ARG A 46 0.22 23.32 -7.10
C ARG A 46 0.62 24.72 -6.66
N HIS A 47 0.23 25.71 -7.45
CA HIS A 47 0.34 27.11 -7.10
C HIS A 47 -1.05 27.51 -6.61
N THR A 48 -1.19 28.07 -5.40
CA THR A 48 -2.46 28.53 -4.81
C THR A 48 -3.04 29.71 -5.62
N VAL A 49 -3.45 29.41 -6.84
CA VAL A 49 -4.11 30.32 -7.79
C VAL A 49 -5.58 29.89 -7.92
N SER A 50 -6.42 30.82 -8.34
CA SER A 50 -7.84 30.52 -8.59
C SER A 50 -7.99 29.55 -9.75
N ALA A 51 -8.82 28.52 -9.54
CA ALA A 51 -9.23 27.54 -10.53
C ALA A 51 -10.48 27.95 -11.32
N VAL A 52 -11.13 29.07 -10.98
CA VAL A 52 -12.42 29.50 -11.57
C VAL A 52 -12.34 29.64 -13.10
N HIS A 53 -11.27 30.24 -13.62
CA HIS A 53 -11.08 30.42 -15.06
C HIS A 53 -10.28 29.27 -15.72
N GLN A 54 -10.03 28.18 -15.00
CA GLN A 54 -9.26 27.05 -15.50
C GLN A 54 -10.16 25.98 -16.10
N SER A 55 -9.64 25.25 -17.09
CA SER A 55 -10.28 24.02 -17.57
C SER A 55 -9.87 22.86 -16.67
N ILE A 56 -10.85 22.17 -16.07
CA ILE A 56 -10.62 21.04 -15.16
C ILE A 56 -11.25 19.81 -15.77
N GLU A 57 -10.44 18.78 -15.97
CA GLU A 57 -10.85 17.53 -16.60
C GLU A 57 -10.62 16.38 -15.62
N TRP A 58 -11.70 15.80 -15.12
CA TRP A 58 -11.65 14.52 -14.42
C TRP A 58 -11.87 13.39 -15.42
N GLN A 59 -10.90 12.49 -15.54
CA GLN A 59 -10.87 11.46 -16.55
C GLN A 59 -10.67 10.07 -15.95
N ARG A 60 -11.28 9.07 -16.58
CA ARG A 60 -11.05 7.63 -16.40
C ARG A 60 -10.60 7.03 -17.73
N PRO A 61 -9.28 6.83 -17.94
CA PRO A 61 -8.73 6.38 -19.22
C PRO A 61 -9.25 5.02 -19.69
N ASP A 62 -9.76 4.20 -18.77
CA ASP A 62 -10.33 2.87 -19.04
C ASP A 62 -11.75 2.91 -19.62
N LEU A 63 -12.41 4.08 -19.59
CA LEU A 63 -13.78 4.26 -20.07
C LEU A 63 -13.85 5.01 -21.41
N LYS A 64 -14.98 4.84 -22.11
CA LYS A 64 -15.32 5.58 -23.33
C LYS A 64 -16.77 6.10 -23.22
N PRO A 65 -17.01 7.42 -23.21
CA PRO A 65 -16.05 8.52 -23.08
C PRO A 65 -15.22 8.43 -21.79
N LYS A 66 -14.01 9.01 -21.76
CA LYS A 66 -13.15 8.95 -20.57
C LYS A 66 -13.51 10.03 -19.56
N GLU A 67 -14.24 11.06 -19.96
CA GLU A 67 -14.54 12.24 -19.17
C GLU A 67 -15.58 11.92 -18.08
N VAL A 68 -15.14 11.87 -16.83
CA VAL A 68 -15.97 11.68 -15.64
C VAL A 68 -16.67 12.97 -15.25
N HIS A 69 -15.97 14.10 -15.34
CA HIS A 69 -16.49 15.44 -15.12
C HIS A 69 -15.63 16.43 -15.90
N LEU A 70 -16.26 17.43 -16.51
CA LEU A 70 -15.58 18.46 -17.29
C LEU A 70 -16.10 19.82 -16.86
N TYR A 71 -15.19 20.73 -16.52
CA TYR A 71 -15.48 22.12 -16.19
C TYR A 71 -14.65 23.03 -17.09
N ARG A 72 -15.32 23.91 -17.83
CA ARG A 72 -14.70 24.88 -18.75
C ARG A 72 -15.65 26.05 -18.97
N ASP A 73 -15.12 27.22 -19.33
CA ASP A 73 -15.92 28.44 -19.52
C ASP A 73 -16.82 28.73 -18.29
N GLU A 74 -16.26 28.52 -17.10
CA GLU A 74 -16.89 28.75 -15.79
C GLU A 74 -18.14 27.90 -15.49
N LYS A 75 -18.35 26.81 -16.24
CA LYS A 75 -19.50 25.92 -16.09
C LYS A 75 -19.16 24.46 -16.29
N ASP A 76 -20.05 23.61 -15.78
CA ASP A 76 -19.94 22.17 -15.99
C ASP A 76 -20.38 21.83 -17.43
N ASP A 77 -19.55 21.09 -18.14
CA ASP A 77 -19.85 20.59 -19.48
C ASP A 77 -20.30 19.13 -19.42
N LEU A 78 -21.58 18.93 -19.72
CA LEU A 78 -22.23 17.62 -19.67
C LEU A 78 -22.23 16.90 -21.03
N VAL A 79 -21.78 17.56 -22.11
CA VAL A 79 -21.88 17.05 -23.49
C VAL A 79 -20.95 15.85 -23.67
N LEU A 80 -19.69 16.02 -23.27
CA LEU A 80 -18.66 14.98 -23.37
C LEU A 80 -18.63 14.05 -22.14
N GLN A 81 -19.33 14.42 -21.07
CA GLN A 81 -19.37 13.63 -19.85
C GLN A 81 -19.92 12.23 -20.09
N ASN A 82 -19.19 11.22 -19.60
CA ASN A 82 -19.60 9.83 -19.65
C ASN A 82 -20.97 9.65 -18.97
N PRO A 83 -21.95 9.02 -19.64
CA PRO A 83 -23.31 8.88 -19.13
C PRO A 83 -23.43 8.22 -17.74
N VAL A 84 -22.49 7.34 -17.36
CA VAL A 84 -22.52 6.62 -16.07
C VAL A 84 -22.29 7.56 -14.87
N PHE A 85 -21.66 8.72 -15.10
CA PHE A 85 -21.33 9.72 -14.08
C PHE A 85 -22.26 10.94 -14.06
N ARG A 86 -23.17 11.07 -15.06
CA ARG A 86 -24.11 12.18 -15.13
C ARG A 86 -24.99 12.25 -13.89
N GLY A 87 -25.12 13.45 -13.30
CA GLY A 87 -25.90 13.68 -12.09
C GLY A 87 -25.34 13.01 -10.84
N ARG A 88 -24.09 12.53 -10.88
CA ARG A 88 -23.40 11.92 -9.76
C ARG A 88 -22.13 12.66 -9.36
N THR A 89 -21.59 13.52 -10.22
CA THR A 89 -20.33 14.22 -9.98
C THR A 89 -20.50 15.74 -9.93
N SER A 90 -19.71 16.40 -9.08
CA SER A 90 -19.68 17.85 -8.94
C SER A 90 -18.35 18.34 -8.41
N LEU A 91 -17.92 19.53 -8.82
CA LEU A 91 -16.83 20.28 -8.17
C LEU A 91 -17.37 21.14 -7.02
N PHE A 92 -16.47 21.51 -6.10
CA PHE A 92 -16.75 22.48 -5.04
C PHE A 92 -16.57 23.90 -5.58
N LYS A 93 -17.61 24.43 -6.25
CA LYS A 93 -17.53 25.71 -6.98
C LYS A 93 -17.05 26.88 -6.13
N GLU A 94 -17.45 26.92 -4.86
CA GLU A 94 -17.06 27.94 -3.88
C GLU A 94 -15.57 27.86 -3.49
N GLU A 95 -14.94 26.69 -3.63
CA GLU A 95 -13.54 26.46 -3.26
C GLU A 95 -12.60 26.52 -4.48
N LEU A 96 -13.14 26.76 -5.68
CA LEU A 96 -12.32 26.97 -6.88
C LEU A 96 -11.43 28.20 -6.75
N GLU A 97 -11.89 29.26 -6.07
CA GLU A 97 -11.09 30.45 -5.78
C GLU A 97 -9.83 30.12 -4.97
N ASN A 98 -9.92 29.11 -4.10
CA ASN A 98 -8.83 28.61 -3.27
C ASN A 98 -7.97 27.54 -3.98
N GLY A 99 -8.24 27.28 -5.27
CA GLY A 99 -7.53 26.28 -6.07
C GLY A 99 -7.93 24.83 -5.77
N ASN A 100 -9.05 24.60 -5.09
CA ASN A 100 -9.57 23.26 -4.83
C ASN A 100 -10.40 22.78 -6.03
N THR A 101 -9.87 21.79 -6.73
CA THR A 101 -10.48 21.17 -7.91
C THR A 101 -10.96 19.74 -7.64
N SER A 102 -11.19 19.42 -6.36
CA SER A 102 -11.60 18.09 -5.91
C SER A 102 -12.98 17.71 -6.46
N LEU A 103 -13.14 16.43 -6.78
CA LEU A 103 -14.39 15.89 -7.31
C LEU A 103 -15.19 15.22 -6.21
N LYS A 104 -16.44 15.64 -6.02
CA LYS A 104 -17.42 14.85 -5.26
C LYS A 104 -18.09 13.86 -6.20
N LEU A 105 -18.08 12.58 -5.85
CA LEU A 105 -18.82 11.50 -6.52
C LEU A 105 -19.86 10.93 -5.54
N THR A 106 -21.12 10.90 -5.96
CA THR A 106 -22.25 10.48 -5.12
C THR A 106 -22.75 9.08 -5.45
N ARG A 107 -23.29 8.40 -4.43
CA ARG A 107 -23.87 7.05 -4.53
C ARG A 107 -22.91 6.07 -5.22
N VAL A 108 -21.72 5.90 -4.66
CA VAL A 108 -20.64 5.08 -5.23
C VAL A 108 -21.12 3.66 -5.55
N LYS A 109 -20.64 3.11 -6.67
CA LYS A 109 -20.93 1.76 -7.17
C LYS A 109 -19.62 0.97 -7.28
N LEU A 110 -19.70 -0.37 -7.25
CA LEU A 110 -18.53 -1.23 -7.47
C LEU A 110 -17.81 -0.93 -8.79
N SER A 111 -18.57 -0.60 -9.86
CA SER A 111 -18.02 -0.22 -11.16
C SER A 111 -17.24 1.11 -11.15
N ASP A 112 -17.40 1.92 -10.12
CA ASP A 112 -16.68 3.19 -10.01
C ASP A 112 -15.24 2.99 -9.54
N ALA A 113 -14.87 1.80 -9.04
CA ALA A 113 -13.49 1.48 -8.70
C ALA A 113 -12.56 1.65 -9.91
N GLY A 114 -11.37 2.19 -9.68
CA GLY A 114 -10.38 2.43 -10.72
C GLY A 114 -9.54 3.69 -10.50
N ASN A 115 -8.74 4.02 -11.52
CA ASN A 115 -7.85 5.18 -11.49
C ASN A 115 -8.52 6.38 -12.15
N TYR A 116 -8.67 7.45 -11.36
CA TYR A 116 -9.14 8.75 -11.81
C TYR A 116 -7.96 9.68 -12.02
N THR A 117 -8.04 10.50 -13.05
CA THR A 117 -7.03 11.51 -13.36
C THR A 117 -7.69 12.88 -13.30
N CYS A 118 -7.20 13.74 -12.41
CA CYS A 118 -7.44 15.17 -12.47
C CYS A 118 -6.40 15.77 -13.41
N TYR A 119 -6.84 16.45 -14.47
CA TYR A 119 -5.99 17.03 -15.50
C TYR A 119 -6.38 18.48 -15.78
N ILE A 120 -5.38 19.37 -15.78
CA ILE A 120 -5.56 20.81 -15.85
C ILE A 120 -4.63 21.36 -16.93
N PRO A 121 -5.11 21.52 -18.18
CA PRO A 121 -4.26 21.79 -19.33
C PRO A 121 -3.49 23.11 -19.24
N LEU A 122 -4.14 24.16 -18.72
CA LEU A 122 -3.64 25.53 -18.74
C LEU A 122 -2.62 25.84 -17.62
N LEU A 123 -2.39 24.90 -16.70
CA LEU A 123 -1.42 25.01 -15.61
C LEU A 123 -0.31 23.97 -15.78
N ASP A 124 0.52 24.16 -16.81
CA ASP A 124 1.64 23.27 -17.15
C ASP A 124 1.22 21.80 -17.24
N HIS A 125 0.05 21.55 -17.82
CA HIS A 125 -0.52 20.20 -17.92
C HIS A 125 -0.55 19.45 -16.58
N GLN A 126 -0.82 20.15 -15.46
CA GLN A 126 -0.87 19.55 -14.13
C GLN A 126 -1.77 18.31 -14.14
N LYS A 127 -1.22 17.21 -13.62
CA LYS A 127 -1.87 15.91 -13.57
C LYS A 127 -1.73 15.29 -12.18
N THR A 128 -2.85 14.83 -11.65
CA THR A 128 -2.90 14.07 -10.39
C THR A 128 -3.70 12.79 -10.62
N ILE A 129 -3.14 11.65 -10.22
CA ILE A 129 -3.79 10.34 -10.36
C ILE A 129 -4.24 9.89 -8.97
N ILE A 130 -5.51 9.51 -8.86
CA ILE A 130 -6.15 9.05 -7.63
C ILE A 130 -6.70 7.66 -7.90
N GLN A 131 -6.35 6.69 -7.07
CA GLN A 131 -6.94 5.35 -7.11
C GLN A 131 -8.14 5.30 -6.16
N LEU A 132 -9.33 4.99 -6.69
CA LEU A 132 -10.53 4.73 -5.90
C LEU A 132 -10.73 3.23 -5.74
N LEU A 133 -10.75 2.78 -4.49
CA LEU A 133 -11.07 1.41 -4.11
C LEU A 133 -12.49 1.39 -3.54
N VAL A 134 -13.33 0.47 -4.01
CA VAL A 134 -14.72 0.38 -3.56
C VAL A 134 -14.95 -0.94 -2.83
N GLY A 135 -15.35 -0.86 -1.56
CA GLY A 135 -15.79 -2.00 -0.76
C GLY A 135 -17.29 -2.26 -0.93
N GLU A 136 -17.69 -3.53 -0.87
CA GLU A 136 -19.09 -3.90 -0.90
C GLU A 136 -19.66 -3.85 0.52
N SER A 137 -20.82 -3.22 0.70
CA SER A 137 -21.59 -3.37 1.94
C SER A 137 -22.76 -4.29 1.67
N THR A 138 -22.71 -5.50 2.22
CA THR A 138 -23.85 -6.40 2.15
C THR A 138 -24.93 -5.87 3.10
N HIS A 139 -26.00 -5.35 2.52
CA HIS A 139 -27.30 -5.31 3.18
C HIS A 139 -27.76 -6.76 3.32
N LEU A 140 -27.22 -7.51 4.29
CA LEU A 140 -27.86 -8.74 4.69
C LEU A 140 -29.19 -8.36 5.34
N LEU A 141 -30.25 -8.49 4.55
CA LEU A 141 -31.56 -8.79 5.07
C LEU A 141 -31.37 -10.08 5.86
N THR A 142 -31.41 -9.98 7.18
CA THR A 142 -31.44 -11.14 8.06
C THR A 142 -32.63 -11.99 7.61
N THR A 143 -32.36 -13.08 6.89
CA THR A 143 -33.37 -14.07 6.47
C THR A 143 -33.74 -14.95 7.65
N GLN A 144 -34.23 -14.31 8.71
CA GLN A 144 -35.22 -14.92 9.58
C GLN A 144 -36.53 -14.23 9.22
N THR A 145 -37.51 -15.04 8.82
CA THR A 145 -38.91 -14.67 8.59
C THR A 145 -39.35 -13.40 9.31
N PRO A 146 -40.08 -12.48 8.65
CA PRO A 146 -40.47 -11.21 9.22
C PRO A 146 -41.44 -11.45 10.38
N LEU A 147 -40.93 -11.54 11.60
CA LEU A 147 -41.53 -10.70 12.63
C LEU A 147 -41.44 -9.31 12.04
N ARG A 148 -42.58 -8.72 11.63
CA ARG A 148 -42.67 -7.35 11.10
C ARG A 148 -41.57 -6.52 11.75
N ASP A 149 -40.68 -5.93 10.95
CA ASP A 149 -39.62 -5.04 11.43
C ASP A 149 -40.29 -3.86 12.15
N ARG A 150 -40.56 -4.07 13.45
CA ARG A 150 -41.16 -3.14 14.39
C ARG A 150 -40.06 -2.37 15.11
N SER A 151 -38.82 -2.34 14.60
CA SER A 151 -37.77 -1.50 15.16
C SER A 151 -38.14 -0.01 15.11
N HIS A 152 -39.02 0.38 14.18
CA HIS A 152 -39.62 1.72 14.15
C HIS A 152 -40.69 1.97 15.23
N GLU A 153 -41.17 0.93 15.93
CA GLU A 153 -42.14 1.02 17.04
C GLU A 153 -41.45 0.98 18.42
N ILE A 154 -40.18 0.56 18.51
CA ILE A 154 -39.43 0.49 19.77
C ILE A 154 -38.64 1.79 19.93
N ARG A 155 -39.15 2.69 20.76
CA ARG A 155 -38.45 3.93 21.14
C ARG A 155 -37.09 3.57 21.75
N GLY A 156 -36.01 4.11 21.17
CA GLY A 156 -34.64 3.81 21.60
C GLY A 156 -34.02 2.56 20.95
N ALA A 157 -34.68 1.89 19.99
CA ALA A 157 -34.00 0.83 19.24
C ALA A 157 -32.85 1.39 18.40
N VAL A 158 -31.73 0.69 18.38
CA VAL A 158 -30.53 1.12 17.65
C VAL A 158 -30.79 1.20 16.15
N SER A 159 -30.29 2.29 15.56
CA SER A 159 -30.26 2.46 14.11
C SER A 159 -29.34 1.43 13.45
N ARG A 160 -29.44 1.28 12.13
CA ARG A 160 -28.52 0.40 11.41
C ARG A 160 -27.10 0.98 11.52
N PRO A 161 -26.11 0.21 12.01
CA PRO A 161 -24.75 0.73 12.14
C PRO A 161 -24.18 1.14 10.78
N VAL A 162 -23.29 2.12 10.77
CA VAL A 162 -22.53 2.57 9.61
C VAL A 162 -21.09 2.14 9.78
N ILE A 163 -20.55 1.43 8.79
CA ILE A 163 -19.13 1.07 8.76
C ILE A 163 -18.46 1.95 7.74
N ILE A 164 -17.30 2.51 8.10
CA ILE A 164 -16.41 3.23 7.20
C ILE A 164 -15.00 2.64 7.30
N ILE A 165 -14.28 2.67 6.18
CA ILE A 165 -12.85 2.34 6.15
C ILE A 165 -12.13 3.63 6.52
N GLU A 166 -11.66 3.73 7.77
CA GLU A 166 -11.15 4.98 8.31
C GLU A 166 -9.75 5.28 7.77
N ARG A 167 -8.85 4.31 7.88
CA ARG A 167 -7.45 4.46 7.50
C ARG A 167 -6.86 3.17 6.94
N MET A 168 -5.92 3.35 6.02
CA MET A 168 -5.00 2.31 5.56
C MET A 168 -3.59 2.85 5.77
N GLU A 169 -2.99 2.49 6.90
CA GLU A 169 -1.66 2.96 7.29
C GLU A 169 -0.69 1.78 7.26
N GLY A 170 0.25 1.81 6.31
CA GLY A 170 1.19 0.72 6.10
C GLY A 170 0.50 -0.59 5.72
N ASP A 171 0.57 -1.57 6.62
CA ASP A 171 0.07 -2.95 6.44
C ASP A 171 -1.28 -3.21 7.16
N GLU A 172 -1.88 -2.19 7.77
CA GLU A 172 -3.10 -2.34 8.58
C GLU A 172 -4.30 -1.60 7.97
N VAL A 173 -5.45 -2.28 7.93
CA VAL A 173 -6.74 -1.69 7.54
C VAL A 173 -7.55 -1.48 8.81
N VAL A 174 -7.92 -0.21 9.06
CA VAL A 174 -8.72 0.19 10.22
C VAL A 174 -10.16 0.48 9.78
N LEU A 175 -11.11 -0.23 10.35
CA LEU A 175 -12.54 0.02 10.18
C LEU A 175 -13.07 0.78 11.39
N ARG A 176 -13.97 1.74 11.14
CA ARG A 176 -14.77 2.43 12.17
C ARG A 176 -16.24 2.08 11.97
N CYS A 177 -16.92 1.74 13.05
CA CYS A 177 -18.35 1.50 13.08
C CYS A 177 -19.02 2.50 14.02
N GLU A 178 -20.14 3.08 13.58
CA GLU A 178 -20.91 4.06 14.32
C GLU A 178 -22.40 3.71 14.29
N ALA A 179 -23.07 3.81 15.44
CA ALA A 179 -24.51 3.60 15.58
C ALA A 179 -25.11 4.65 16.52
N GLU A 180 -26.24 5.23 16.11
CA GLU A 180 -26.88 6.34 16.81
C GLU A 180 -28.28 6.01 17.32
N GLY A 181 -28.77 6.81 18.27
CA GLY A 181 -30.19 6.85 18.67
C GLY A 181 -30.65 5.65 19.50
N CYS A 182 -29.72 4.97 20.17
CA CYS A 182 -30.03 3.75 20.92
C CYS A 182 -30.18 3.99 22.42
N TYR A 183 -31.16 3.36 23.06
CA TYR A 183 -31.35 3.30 24.50
C TYR A 183 -32.14 2.02 24.82
N PRO A 184 -31.76 1.19 25.80
CA PRO A 184 -30.68 1.38 26.79
C PRO A 184 -29.28 1.15 26.21
N GLU A 185 -28.26 1.22 27.07
CA GLU A 185 -26.83 1.14 26.70
C GLU A 185 -26.56 -0.13 25.86
N PRO A 186 -26.03 0.00 24.64
CA PRO A 186 -25.78 -1.16 23.78
C PRO A 186 -24.39 -1.76 24.02
N VAL A 187 -24.21 -2.99 23.56
CA VAL A 187 -22.91 -3.65 23.39
C VAL A 187 -22.56 -3.64 21.90
N MET A 188 -21.37 -3.15 21.55
CA MET A 188 -20.86 -3.14 20.18
C MET A 188 -19.67 -4.10 20.05
N GLU A 189 -19.75 -5.03 19.09
CA GLU A 189 -18.72 -6.03 18.83
C GLU A 189 -18.40 -6.14 17.34
N TRP A 190 -17.16 -6.48 17.04
CA TRP A 190 -16.71 -6.82 15.69
C TRP A 190 -16.65 -8.34 15.53
N CYS A 191 -17.08 -8.84 14.38
CA CYS A 191 -16.97 -10.24 14.03
C CYS A 191 -16.31 -10.43 12.67
N ASP A 192 -15.54 -11.49 12.51
CA ASP A 192 -15.06 -11.94 11.20
C ASP A 192 -16.18 -12.63 10.39
N ALA A 193 -15.84 -13.09 9.18
CA ALA A 193 -16.77 -13.77 8.28
C ALA A 193 -17.33 -15.08 8.85
N GLN A 194 -16.68 -15.69 9.85
CA GLN A 194 -17.14 -16.89 10.54
C GLN A 194 -17.96 -16.57 11.80
N GLY A 195 -18.15 -15.29 12.12
CA GLY A 195 -18.86 -14.84 13.32
C GLY A 195 -18.01 -14.87 14.59
N ARG A 196 -16.69 -15.04 14.49
CA ARG A 196 -15.79 -14.98 15.64
C ARG A 196 -15.52 -13.53 16.01
N VAL A 197 -15.56 -13.23 17.30
CA VAL A 197 -15.36 -11.87 17.81
C VAL A 197 -13.92 -11.44 17.62
N LEU A 198 -13.72 -10.25 17.03
CA LEU A 198 -12.44 -9.61 16.84
C LEU A 198 -12.19 -8.58 17.96
N PRO A 199 -10.94 -8.43 18.42
CA PRO A 199 -10.60 -7.42 19.42
C PRO A 199 -10.72 -6.01 18.83
N ALA A 200 -11.40 -5.11 19.53
CA ALA A 200 -11.47 -3.71 19.13
C ALA A 200 -10.10 -3.03 19.23
N ALA A 201 -9.84 -2.10 18.31
CA ALA A 201 -8.66 -1.24 18.28
C ALA A 201 -8.84 -0.06 19.23
N GLY A 202 -8.90 -0.35 20.54
CA GLY A 202 -9.13 0.63 21.60
C GLY A 202 -10.50 0.54 22.26
N PRO A 203 -10.79 1.43 23.22
CA PRO A 203 -12.07 1.45 23.92
C PRO A 203 -13.20 1.90 22.99
N THR A 204 -14.38 1.32 23.18
CA THR A 204 -15.61 1.81 22.54
C THR A 204 -15.96 3.19 23.07
N GLU A 205 -16.10 4.16 22.18
CA GLU A 205 -16.50 5.51 22.49
C GLU A 205 -18.02 5.60 22.60
N MET A 206 -18.52 6.24 23.65
CA MET A 206 -19.95 6.41 23.88
C MET A 206 -20.25 7.84 24.28
N SER A 207 -21.18 8.47 23.57
CA SER A 207 -21.72 9.77 23.91
C SER A 207 -23.23 9.66 24.11
N ARG A 208 -23.81 10.56 24.92
CA ARG A 208 -25.26 10.65 25.14
C ARG A 208 -25.77 11.98 24.59
N ASP A 209 -26.89 11.92 23.87
CA ASP A 209 -27.61 13.10 23.44
C ASP A 209 -28.44 13.72 24.58
N ARG A 210 -29.19 14.79 24.27
CA ARG A 210 -30.03 15.50 25.27
C ARG A 210 -31.25 14.67 25.68
N GLU A 211 -31.68 13.78 24.81
CA GLU A 211 -32.80 12.87 24.95
C GLU A 211 -32.43 11.61 25.75
N GLY A 212 -31.14 11.41 26.04
CA GLY A 212 -30.60 10.28 26.79
C GLY A 212 -30.27 9.05 25.93
N CYS A 213 -30.35 9.14 24.61
CA CYS A 213 -29.94 8.08 23.69
C CYS A 213 -28.42 8.12 23.49
N TYR A 214 -27.85 6.94 23.24
CA TYR A 214 -26.43 6.72 23.02
C TYR A 214 -26.09 6.79 21.53
N THR A 215 -24.96 7.41 21.25
CA THR A 215 -24.17 7.22 20.03
C THR A 215 -22.90 6.48 20.39
N VAL A 216 -22.68 5.34 19.73
CA VAL A 216 -21.59 4.41 20.03
C VAL A 216 -20.70 4.27 18.82
N THR A 217 -19.39 4.36 19.04
CA THR A 217 -18.36 4.25 18.02
C THR A 217 -17.30 3.23 18.44
N SER A 218 -16.90 2.34 17.54
CA SER A 218 -15.82 1.37 17.78
C SER A 218 -14.93 1.25 16.55
N HIS A 219 -13.66 0.91 16.79
CA HIS A 219 -12.64 0.72 15.76
C HIS A 219 -12.12 -0.72 15.80
N VAL A 220 -11.69 -1.25 14.66
CA VAL A 220 -11.04 -2.57 14.58
C VAL A 220 -9.94 -2.57 13.52
N ILE A 221 -8.84 -3.26 13.82
CA ILE A 221 -7.79 -3.59 12.85
C ILE A 221 -8.13 -4.96 12.27
N VAL A 222 -8.32 -5.03 10.96
CA VAL A 222 -8.77 -6.27 10.32
C VAL A 222 -7.63 -7.03 9.63
N PRO A 223 -7.47 -8.34 9.90
CA PRO A 223 -6.50 -9.16 9.20
C PRO A 223 -7.01 -9.59 7.83
N LYS A 224 -6.09 -9.81 6.88
CA LYS A 224 -6.43 -10.44 5.60
C LYS A 224 -6.93 -11.87 5.83
N SER A 225 -8.06 -12.24 5.22
CA SER A 225 -8.66 -13.58 5.25
C SER A 225 -9.18 -14.00 3.88
N ASP A 226 -9.66 -15.23 3.73
CA ASP A 226 -10.15 -15.71 2.44
C ASP A 226 -11.41 -14.96 1.94
N ASN A 227 -12.23 -14.41 2.85
CA ASN A 227 -13.49 -13.76 2.51
C ASN A 227 -13.49 -12.25 2.81
N ASN A 228 -12.46 -11.72 3.49
CA ASN A 228 -12.28 -10.31 3.88
C ASN A 228 -13.56 -9.58 4.31
N THR A 229 -14.47 -10.31 4.96
CA THR A 229 -15.79 -9.80 5.35
C THR A 229 -15.81 -9.61 6.85
N PHE A 230 -16.20 -8.43 7.28
CA PHE A 230 -16.23 -8.03 8.68
C PHE A 230 -17.61 -7.51 9.02
N THR A 231 -18.08 -7.85 10.22
CA THR A 231 -19.42 -7.51 10.70
C THR A 231 -19.28 -6.63 11.93
N CYS A 232 -19.93 -5.47 11.92
CA CYS A 232 -20.18 -4.71 13.14
C CYS A 232 -21.56 -5.10 13.68
N ARG A 233 -21.61 -5.57 14.93
CA ARG A 233 -22.83 -6.05 15.58
C ARG A 233 -23.12 -5.20 16.82
N VAL A 234 -24.33 -4.67 16.90
CA VAL A 234 -24.80 -3.83 18.01
C VAL A 234 -25.99 -4.50 18.68
N GLN A 235 -25.89 -4.74 19.98
CA GLN A 235 -26.86 -5.50 20.78
C GLN A 235 -27.38 -4.65 21.95
N GLN A 236 -28.70 -4.56 22.09
CA GLN A 236 -29.37 -3.97 23.24
C GLN A 236 -29.99 -5.10 24.06
N LEU A 237 -29.24 -5.57 25.07
CA LEU A 237 -29.53 -6.80 25.81
C LEU A 237 -30.88 -6.74 26.55
N GLU A 238 -31.21 -5.59 27.15
CA GLU A 238 -32.44 -5.43 27.93
C GLU A 238 -33.71 -5.59 27.08
N ILE A 239 -33.71 -5.03 25.87
CA ILE A 239 -34.83 -5.11 24.93
C ILE A 239 -34.69 -6.27 23.94
N LYS A 240 -33.64 -7.10 24.08
CA LYS A 240 -33.33 -8.25 23.20
C LYS A 240 -33.29 -7.87 21.72
N HIS A 241 -32.79 -6.67 21.43
CA HIS A 241 -32.70 -6.16 20.08
C HIS A 241 -31.27 -6.23 19.57
N MET A 242 -31.10 -6.53 18.28
CA MET A 242 -29.79 -6.61 17.65
C MET A 242 -29.88 -6.11 16.21
N LYS A 243 -28.91 -5.31 15.80
CA LYS A 243 -28.68 -4.93 14.41
C LYS A 243 -27.21 -5.14 14.06
N GLU A 244 -26.95 -5.47 12.81
CA GLU A 244 -25.60 -5.67 12.30
C GLU A 244 -25.46 -5.09 10.89
N ARG A 245 -24.22 -4.77 10.53
CA ARG A 245 -23.83 -4.40 9.17
C ARG A 245 -22.55 -5.12 8.81
N GLN A 246 -22.43 -5.46 7.54
CA GLN A 246 -21.27 -6.13 6.98
C GLN A 246 -20.58 -5.26 5.94
N VAL A 247 -19.27 -5.43 5.88
CA VAL A 247 -18.39 -4.84 4.87
C VAL A 247 -17.46 -5.92 4.31
N HIS A 248 -17.34 -5.97 3.00
CA HIS A 248 -16.32 -6.72 2.30
C HIS A 248 -15.19 -5.76 1.90
N VAL A 249 -13.99 -6.03 2.40
CA VAL A 249 -12.78 -5.25 2.14
C VAL A 249 -12.04 -5.89 0.96
N PRO A 250 -11.89 -5.20 -0.18
CA PRO A 250 -11.19 -5.72 -1.35
C PRO A 250 -9.74 -6.15 -1.04
N ASP A 251 -9.29 -7.27 -1.62
CA ASP A 251 -7.93 -7.81 -1.42
C ASP A 251 -6.79 -6.81 -1.65
N GLN A 252 -7.00 -5.89 -2.59
CA GLN A 252 -6.06 -4.82 -2.96
C GLN A 252 -5.81 -3.80 -1.83
N MET A 253 -6.66 -3.78 -0.80
CA MET A 253 -6.50 -2.95 0.40
C MET A 253 -5.56 -3.57 1.44
N PHE A 254 -5.34 -4.88 1.37
CA PHE A 254 -4.43 -5.56 2.28
C PHE A 254 -3.00 -5.51 1.74
N PRO A 255 -1.99 -5.41 2.63
CA PRO A 255 -0.60 -5.43 2.21
C PRO A 255 -0.30 -6.70 1.42
N LYS A 256 0.40 -6.52 0.30
CA LYS A 256 0.95 -7.64 -0.44
C LYS A 256 2.12 -8.18 0.37
N THR A 257 1.90 -9.23 1.14
CA THR A 257 2.99 -9.95 1.79
C THR A 257 3.93 -10.41 0.69
N CYS A 258 5.10 -9.78 0.60
CA CYS A 258 5.99 -9.96 -0.52
C CYS A 258 6.97 -11.10 -0.23
N TRP A 259 6.44 -12.27 0.13
CA TRP A 259 7.22 -13.48 0.32
C TRP A 259 8.09 -13.81 -0.90
N LEU A 260 7.62 -13.45 -2.10
CA LEU A 260 8.39 -13.50 -3.34
C LEU A 260 9.60 -12.56 -3.33
N THR A 261 9.52 -11.34 -2.78
CA THR A 261 10.72 -10.49 -2.67
C THR A 261 11.68 -11.04 -1.64
N VAL A 262 11.18 -11.56 -0.51
CA VAL A 262 12.04 -12.22 0.51
C VAL A 262 12.74 -13.45 -0.09
N LEU A 263 12.04 -14.26 -0.88
CA LEU A 263 12.62 -15.43 -1.52
C LEU A 263 13.65 -15.04 -2.60
N VAL A 264 13.36 -14.00 -3.40
CA VAL A 264 14.29 -13.48 -4.40
C VAL A 264 15.53 -12.87 -3.75
N THR A 265 15.41 -12.10 -2.66
CA THR A 265 16.58 -11.53 -1.98
C THR A 265 17.47 -12.60 -1.37
N VAL A 266 16.89 -13.65 -0.79
CA VAL A 266 17.65 -14.81 -0.27
C VAL A 266 18.37 -15.55 -1.40
N LEU A 267 17.69 -15.82 -2.53
CA LEU A 267 18.31 -16.48 -3.68
C LEU A 267 19.48 -15.66 -4.27
N VAL A 268 19.31 -14.34 -4.40
CA VAL A 268 20.36 -13.44 -4.88
C VAL A 268 21.56 -13.44 -3.91
N ALA A 269 21.33 -13.39 -2.60
CA ALA A 269 22.40 -13.45 -1.61
C ALA A 269 23.20 -14.75 -1.71
N VAL A 270 22.52 -15.90 -1.83
CA VAL A 270 23.17 -17.22 -1.99
C VAL A 270 23.98 -17.28 -3.28
N LEU A 271 23.48 -16.72 -4.39
CA LEU A 271 24.20 -16.67 -5.66
C LEU A 271 25.47 -15.81 -5.54
N VAL A 272 25.40 -14.67 -4.86
CA VAL A 272 26.56 -13.80 -4.63
C VAL A 272 27.62 -14.53 -3.81
N GLU A 273 27.24 -15.21 -2.73
CA GLU A 273 28.18 -16.01 -1.92
C GLU A 273 28.80 -17.16 -2.72
N ALA A 274 28.01 -17.87 -3.54
CA ALA A 274 28.51 -18.95 -4.38
C ALA A 274 29.50 -18.45 -5.43
N VAL A 275 29.22 -17.31 -6.08
CA VAL A 275 30.11 -16.70 -7.07
C VAL A 275 31.40 -16.20 -6.40
N ALA A 276 31.29 -15.50 -5.27
CA ALA A 276 32.46 -15.03 -4.52
C ALA A 276 33.33 -16.20 -4.02
N GLY A 277 32.70 -17.25 -3.48
CA GLY A 277 33.38 -18.47 -3.07
C GLY A 277 34.05 -19.19 -4.24
N GLY A 278 33.37 -19.30 -5.37
CA GLY A 278 33.92 -19.87 -6.61
C GLY A 278 35.13 -19.10 -7.11
N LEU A 279 35.04 -17.77 -7.20
CA LEU A 279 36.15 -16.88 -7.59
C LEU A 279 37.34 -17.01 -6.62
N TYR A 280 37.08 -17.08 -5.31
CA TYR A 280 38.12 -17.29 -4.31
C TYR A 280 38.84 -18.63 -4.49
N LEU A 281 38.11 -19.71 -4.77
CA LEU A 281 38.70 -21.03 -5.03
C LEU A 281 39.54 -21.04 -6.31
N LEU A 282 39.09 -20.37 -7.37
CA LEU A 282 39.84 -20.22 -8.61
C LEU A 282 41.15 -19.43 -8.38
N MET A 283 41.06 -18.31 -7.67
CA MET A 283 42.24 -17.51 -7.28
C MET A 283 43.22 -18.32 -6.43
N LYS A 284 42.73 -19.06 -5.44
CA LYS A 284 43.56 -19.92 -4.58
C LYS A 284 44.25 -21.03 -5.39
N LYS A 285 43.52 -21.66 -6.32
CA LYS A 285 44.09 -22.70 -7.20
C LYS A 285 45.17 -22.10 -8.10
N TRP A 286 44.92 -20.95 -8.73
CA TRP A 286 45.90 -20.25 -9.56
C TRP A 286 47.18 -19.90 -8.78
N ILE A 287 47.05 -19.34 -7.58
CA ILE A 287 48.20 -19.02 -6.70
C ILE A 287 49.00 -20.28 -6.33
N LEU A 288 48.32 -21.40 -6.05
CA LEU A 288 49.00 -22.66 -5.73
C LEU A 288 49.73 -23.25 -6.94
N THR A 289 49.15 -23.17 -8.14
CA THR A 289 49.78 -23.60 -9.39
C THR A 289 51.01 -22.75 -9.69
N PHE A 290 50.88 -21.42 -9.55
CA PHE A 290 51.97 -20.47 -9.75
C PHE A 290 53.12 -20.70 -8.75
N ARG A 291 52.80 -20.98 -7.47
CA ARG A 291 53.81 -21.35 -6.47
C ARG A 291 54.52 -22.67 -6.77
N LYS A 292 53.81 -23.64 -7.37
CA LYS A 292 54.42 -24.90 -7.81
C LYS A 292 55.38 -24.65 -8.96
N GLU A 293 54.93 -23.94 -10.01
CA GLU A 293 55.78 -23.58 -11.16
C GLU A 293 57.02 -22.79 -10.72
N ALA A 294 56.86 -21.82 -9.80
CA ALA A 294 57.96 -21.05 -9.23
C ALA A 294 58.93 -21.89 -8.38
N ARG A 295 58.47 -22.93 -7.65
CA ARG A 295 59.37 -23.86 -6.95
C ARG A 295 60.13 -24.75 -7.91
N THR A 296 59.46 -25.23 -8.96
CA THR A 296 60.08 -26.09 -9.98
C THR A 296 61.16 -25.33 -10.76
N SER A 297 60.93 -24.06 -11.09
CA SER A 297 61.96 -23.22 -11.71
C SER A 297 63.14 -22.94 -10.77
N LEU A 298 62.89 -22.73 -9.47
CA LEU A 298 63.94 -22.54 -8.47
C LEU A 298 64.81 -23.79 -8.27
N MET A 299 64.18 -24.98 -8.21
CA MET A 299 64.87 -26.27 -8.07
C MET A 299 65.75 -26.53 -9.30
N LYS A 300 65.23 -26.25 -10.50
CA LYS A 300 65.97 -26.41 -11.74
C LYS A 300 67.18 -25.47 -11.83
N ASN A 301 67.02 -24.19 -11.46
CA ASN A 301 68.15 -23.26 -11.40
C ASN A 301 69.22 -23.70 -10.40
N LYS A 302 68.82 -24.24 -9.25
CA LYS A 302 69.76 -24.71 -8.22
C LYS A 302 70.56 -25.93 -8.66
N GLU A 303 69.94 -26.83 -9.42
CA GLU A 303 70.63 -27.95 -10.07
C GLU A 303 71.62 -27.47 -11.13
N THR A 304 71.25 -26.48 -11.95
CA THR A 304 72.15 -25.90 -12.96
C THR A 304 73.38 -25.25 -12.32
N THR A 305 73.19 -24.42 -11.29
CA THR A 305 74.32 -23.77 -10.58
C THR A 305 75.24 -24.78 -9.88
N LYS A 306 74.67 -25.88 -9.37
CA LYS A 306 75.49 -26.92 -8.73
C LYS A 306 76.32 -27.68 -9.76
N ASN A 307 75.75 -27.98 -10.92
CA ASN A 307 76.47 -28.63 -12.01
C ASN A 307 77.61 -27.74 -12.54
N GLU A 308 77.42 -26.42 -12.61
CA GLU A 308 78.48 -25.46 -12.99
C GLU A 308 79.61 -25.38 -11.93
N GLU A 309 79.29 -25.43 -10.64
CA GLU A 309 80.30 -25.47 -9.56
C GLU A 309 81.08 -26.79 -9.51
N ASP A 310 80.39 -27.91 -9.74
CA ASP A 310 81.00 -29.25 -9.82
C ASP A 310 81.92 -29.37 -11.06
N GLU A 311 81.57 -28.74 -12.20
CA GLU A 311 82.46 -28.67 -13.38
C GLU A 311 83.69 -27.79 -13.14
N ALA A 312 83.53 -26.63 -12.49
CA ALA A 312 84.62 -25.70 -12.20
C ALA A 312 85.64 -26.29 -11.21
N SER A 313 85.17 -27.08 -10.24
CA SER A 313 86.04 -27.74 -9.26
C SER A 313 86.85 -28.89 -9.87
N VAL A 314 86.28 -29.66 -10.80
CA VAL A 314 87.01 -30.71 -11.54
C VAL A 314 88.11 -30.12 -12.42
N LEU A 315 87.85 -28.98 -13.09
CA LEU A 315 88.86 -28.30 -13.91
C LEU A 315 90.05 -27.80 -13.07
N SER A 316 89.81 -27.33 -11.84
CA SER A 316 90.86 -26.85 -10.92
C SER A 316 91.78 -27.94 -10.34
N LEU A 317 91.33 -29.20 -10.33
CA LEU A 317 92.13 -30.36 -9.86
C LEU A 317 93.01 -30.97 -10.95
N SER A 318 92.76 -30.65 -12.22
CA SER A 318 93.53 -31.14 -13.37
C SER A 318 94.76 -30.28 -13.72
N SER A 319 95.01 -29.19 -12.98
CA SER A 319 96.05 -28.19 -13.23
C SER A 319 97.21 -28.17 -12.21
N VAL A 320 97.46 -29.28 -11.50
CA VAL A 320 98.62 -29.46 -10.60
C VAL A 320 99.48 -30.62 -11.05
#